data_AF-A0A0K3BCJ3-F1
#
_entry.id   AF-A0A0K3BCJ3-F1
#
_cell.length_a   1.000
_cell.length_b   1.000
_cell.length_c   1.000
_cell.angle_alpha   90.00
_cell.angle_beta   90.00
_cell.angle_gamma   90.00
#
_symmetry.space_group_name_H-M   'P 1'
#
loop_
_entity.id
_entity.type
_entity.pdbx_description
1 polymer ?
#
loop_
_entity_poly.entity_id
_entity_poly.type
_entity_poly.pdbx_seq_one_letter_code
_entity_poly.pdbx_strand_id
1 'polypeptide(L)'
;MKSRVALVAVVASTAGLLMACSSSESKFADELKKAGFGTVKPTSETEKKTKKVGGKTVKTSTKVLEAVVTIKGCDLEFEKVSGQSGYWLDELHVNGQEPDWPGFPENQRKEQVEKMLADGSPKPTGFTNCYKP
;
A
#
# COMPACT_ATOMS: atom_id res chain seq x y z
N MET A 1 51.12 8.02 -45.37
CA MET A 1 49.65 8.14 -45.28
C MET A 1 49.14 7.34 -44.08
N LYS A 2 48.26 7.96 -43.28
CA LYS A 2 47.25 7.38 -42.37
C LYS A 2 47.69 6.67 -41.08
N SER A 3 47.74 7.46 -40.01
CA SER A 3 47.44 7.06 -38.63
C SER A 3 45.98 6.61 -38.49
N ARG A 4 45.70 5.50 -37.77
CA ARG A 4 44.47 5.16 -37.00
C ARG A 4 44.87 4.03 -36.03
N VAL A 5 45.08 4.20 -34.72
CA VAL A 5 44.18 4.60 -33.62
C VAL A 5 42.85 3.83 -33.62
N ALA A 6 42.86 2.71 -32.89
CA ALA A 6 42.07 2.48 -31.68
C ALA A 6 40.92 1.46 -31.66
N LEU A 7 40.81 0.93 -30.43
CA LEU A 7 39.61 0.51 -29.69
C LEU A 7 39.13 -0.94 -29.85
N VAL A 8 39.71 -1.76 -28.96
CA VAL A 8 39.06 -2.87 -28.26
C VAL A 8 37.66 -2.44 -27.79
N ALA A 9 36.63 -3.13 -28.26
CA ALA A 9 35.29 -3.08 -27.68
C ALA A 9 34.91 -4.48 -27.22
N VAL A 10 35.18 -4.77 -25.95
CA VAL A 10 34.58 -5.88 -25.23
C VAL A 10 33.11 -5.51 -25.03
N VAL A 11 32.24 -6.02 -25.87
CA VAL A 11 30.79 -5.95 -25.63
C VAL A 11 30.49 -7.05 -24.61
N ALA A 12 30.65 -6.70 -23.33
CA ALA A 12 30.08 -7.47 -22.25
C ALA A 12 28.56 -7.44 -22.45
N SER A 13 28.01 -8.58 -22.85
CA SER A 13 26.58 -8.87 -22.81
C SER A 13 26.15 -8.90 -21.34
N THR A 14 25.94 -7.71 -20.76
CA THR A 14 25.05 -7.56 -19.63
C THR A 14 23.67 -7.93 -20.13
N ALA A 15 23.33 -9.22 -19.95
CA ALA A 15 21.95 -9.63 -19.85
C ALA A 15 21.31 -8.69 -18.83
N GLY A 16 20.56 -7.72 -19.34
CA GLY A 16 19.71 -6.87 -18.54
C GLY A 16 18.76 -7.81 -17.82
N LEU A 17 19.08 -8.12 -16.57
CA LEU A 17 18.11 -8.43 -15.55
C LEU A 17 17.22 -7.18 -15.46
N LEU A 18 16.27 -7.09 -16.39
CA LEU A 18 15.02 -6.37 -16.20
C LEU A 18 14.27 -7.12 -15.10
N MET A 19 14.81 -7.08 -13.88
CA MET A 19 13.95 -7.16 -12.72
C MET A 19 13.05 -5.96 -12.89
N ALA A 20 11.82 -6.19 -13.33
CA ALA A 20 10.76 -5.21 -13.23
C ALA A 20 10.79 -4.74 -11.77
N CYS A 21 11.32 -3.53 -11.54
CA CYS A 21 11.35 -2.91 -10.22
C CYS A 21 9.90 -2.60 -9.88
N SER A 22 9.16 -3.60 -9.39
CA SER A 22 7.85 -3.42 -8.81
C SER A 22 8.01 -2.37 -7.70
N SER A 23 7.23 -1.30 -7.81
CA SER A 23 7.19 -0.25 -6.80
C SER A 23 6.79 -0.85 -5.45
N SER A 24 7.14 -0.21 -4.34
CA SER A 24 6.80 -0.72 -3.00
C SER A 24 5.30 -0.94 -2.82
N GLU A 25 4.48 -0.10 -3.46
CA GLU A 25 3.02 -0.17 -3.48
C GLU A 25 2.55 -1.43 -4.21
N SER A 26 3.11 -1.73 -5.39
CA SER A 26 2.78 -2.96 -6.11
C SER A 26 3.18 -4.23 -5.35
N LYS A 27 4.32 -4.21 -4.65
CA LYS A 27 4.74 -5.31 -3.77
C LYS A 27 3.77 -5.50 -2.60
N PHE A 28 3.27 -4.40 -2.03
CA PHE A 28 2.28 -4.46 -0.96
C PHE A 28 0.93 -4.99 -1.46
N ALA A 29 0.47 -4.55 -2.63
CA ALA A 29 -0.73 -5.11 -3.26
C ALA A 29 -0.60 -6.62 -3.50
N ASP A 30 0.58 -7.10 -3.92
CA ASP A 30 0.84 -8.53 -4.09
C ASP A 30 0.91 -9.29 -2.75
N GLU A 31 1.37 -8.66 -1.67
CA GLU A 31 1.33 -9.22 -0.31
C GLU A 31 -0.12 -9.44 0.14
N LEU A 32 -1.00 -8.46 -0.09
CA LEU A 32 -2.43 -8.58 0.22
C LEU A 32 -3.10 -9.67 -0.62
N LYS A 33 -2.80 -9.76 -1.93
CA LYS A 33 -3.31 -10.86 -2.77
C LYS A 33 -2.86 -12.23 -2.25
N LYS A 34 -1.60 -12.36 -1.81
CA LYS A 34 -1.08 -13.60 -1.19
C LYS A 34 -1.74 -13.93 0.14
N ALA A 35 -2.19 -12.93 0.89
CA ALA A 35 -3.01 -13.12 2.08
C ALA A 35 -4.46 -13.53 1.74
N GLY A 36 -4.80 -13.67 0.46
CA GLY A 36 -6.09 -14.14 -0.03
C GLY A 36 -7.13 -13.03 -0.15
N PHE A 37 -6.73 -11.76 -0.22
CA PHE A 37 -7.61 -10.70 -0.69
C PHE A 37 -7.80 -10.82 -2.21
N GLY A 38 -9.03 -10.68 -2.70
CA GLY A 38 -9.36 -10.86 -4.11
C GLY A 38 -8.93 -9.69 -4.97
N THR A 39 -9.67 -8.58 -4.88
CA THR A 39 -9.42 -7.36 -5.66
C THR A 39 -8.58 -6.40 -4.84
N VAL A 40 -7.35 -6.14 -5.28
CA VAL A 40 -6.40 -5.24 -4.60
C VAL A 40 -5.87 -4.21 -5.61
N LYS A 41 -5.95 -2.93 -5.25
CA LYS A 41 -5.42 -1.79 -6.02
C LYS A 41 -4.36 -1.06 -5.18
N PRO A 42 -3.10 -0.97 -5.65
CA PRO A 42 -2.09 -0.19 -4.94
C PRO A 42 -2.44 1.30 -4.96
N THR A 43 -2.31 1.97 -3.82
CA THR A 43 -2.42 3.43 -3.66
C THR A 43 -1.12 3.98 -3.08
N SER A 44 -0.96 5.31 -3.05
CA SER A 44 0.21 5.92 -2.43
C SER A 44 -0.14 7.28 -1.86
N GLU A 45 -0.18 7.39 -0.53
CA GLU A 45 0.14 8.64 0.15
C GLU A 45 1.61 8.65 0.62
N THR A 46 2.15 9.85 0.82
CA THR A 46 3.50 10.03 1.36
C THR A 46 3.47 11.14 2.37
N GLU A 47 3.30 10.77 3.64
CA GLU A 47 3.36 11.73 4.74
C GLU A 47 4.82 12.15 4.99
N LYS A 48 5.15 13.41 4.66
CA LYS A 48 6.50 13.97 4.88
C LYS A 48 6.57 14.67 6.24
N LYS A 49 7.12 14.02 7.26
CA LYS A 49 7.40 14.66 8.56
C LYS A 49 8.80 15.29 8.61
N THR A 50 8.87 16.55 9.06
CA THR A 50 10.12 17.31 9.20
C THR A 50 10.33 17.70 10.65
N LYS A 51 11.48 17.39 11.26
CA LYS A 51 11.80 17.75 12.65
C LYS A 51 13.07 18.59 12.73
N LYS A 52 13.05 19.68 13.50
CA LYS A 52 14.26 20.44 13.83
C LYS A 52 14.92 19.87 15.08
N VAL A 53 16.21 19.55 14.99
CA VAL A 53 17.03 19.07 16.12
C VAL A 53 18.32 19.90 16.13
N GLY A 54 18.57 20.65 17.21
CA GLY A 54 19.81 21.40 17.41
C GLY A 54 20.16 22.38 16.26
N GLY A 55 19.16 23.08 15.71
CA GLY A 55 19.36 24.01 14.59
C GLY A 55 19.42 23.37 13.19
N LYS A 56 19.44 22.04 13.09
CA LYS A 56 19.41 21.30 11.82
C LYS A 56 18.00 20.74 11.54
N THR A 57 17.56 20.86 10.30
CA THR A 57 16.33 20.22 9.82
C THR A 57 16.65 18.76 9.47
N VAL A 58 16.10 17.83 10.23
CA VAL A 58 16.16 16.40 9.94
C VAL A 58 14.85 16.01 9.24
N LYS A 59 14.97 15.53 7.99
CA LYS A 59 13.84 14.94 7.26
C LYS A 59 13.82 13.45 7.58
N THR A 60 12.85 13.02 8.38
CA THR A 60 12.57 11.59 8.58
C THR A 60 11.32 11.27 7.79
N SER A 61 11.45 10.55 6.67
CA SER A 61 10.31 10.05 5.93
C SER A 61 9.97 8.65 6.43
N THR A 62 8.95 8.53 7.26
CA THR A 62 8.26 7.24 7.42
C THR A 62 7.42 7.07 6.16
N LYS A 63 7.78 6.10 5.33
CA LYS A 63 6.98 5.78 4.14
C LYS A 63 5.87 4.83 4.56
N VAL A 64 4.63 5.31 4.55
CA VAL A 64 3.42 4.48 4.62
C VAL A 64 3.12 4.02 3.19
N LEU A 65 2.66 2.77 3.06
CA LEU A 65 2.20 2.14 1.83
C LEU A 65 0.73 1.82 2.04
N GLU A 66 -0.15 2.32 1.18
CA GLU A 66 -1.55 1.95 1.20
C GLU A 66 -1.92 1.07 0.02
N ALA A 67 -3.01 0.33 0.19
CA ALA A 67 -3.68 -0.36 -0.89
C ALA A 67 -5.16 -0.51 -0.57
N VAL A 68 -6.00 -0.23 -1.57
CA VAL A 68 -7.44 -0.41 -1.48
C VAL A 68 -7.79 -1.84 -1.86
N VAL A 69 -8.55 -2.50 -1.00
CA VAL A 69 -9.08 -3.84 -1.18
C VAL A 69 -10.60 -3.78 -1.23
N THR A 70 -11.21 -4.37 -2.26
CA THR A 70 -12.67 -4.47 -2.32
C THR A 70 -13.14 -5.76 -1.66
N ILE A 71 -13.86 -5.66 -0.54
CA ILE A 71 -14.50 -6.78 0.15
C ILE A 71 -16.01 -6.63 0.09
N LYS A 72 -16.67 -7.60 -0.56
CA LYS A 72 -18.14 -7.66 -0.65
C LYS A 72 -18.77 -6.36 -1.20
N GLY A 73 -18.02 -5.56 -1.95
CA GLY A 73 -18.47 -4.31 -2.56
C GLY A 73 -18.12 -3.04 -1.78
N CYS A 74 -17.62 -3.14 -0.54
CA CYS A 74 -16.99 -2.01 0.14
C CYS A 74 -15.50 -1.99 -0.17
N ASP A 75 -14.96 -0.79 -0.35
CA ASP A 75 -13.52 -0.58 -0.50
C ASP A 75 -12.94 -0.35 0.89
N LEU A 76 -11.82 -0.98 1.18
CA LEU A 76 -11.10 -0.85 2.45
C LEU A 76 -9.65 -0.51 2.17
N GLU A 77 -9.15 0.54 2.81
CA GLU A 77 -7.76 0.90 2.73
C GLU A 77 -6.97 0.14 3.79
N PHE A 78 -5.97 -0.62 3.34
CA PHE A 78 -4.98 -1.21 4.22
C PHE A 78 -3.71 -0.41 4.14
N GLU A 79 -3.10 -0.14 5.29
CA GLU A 79 -1.82 0.54 5.37
C GLU A 79 -0.70 -0.36 5.89
N LYS A 80 0.53 0.03 5.56
CA LYS A 80 1.76 -0.61 6.00
C LYS A 80 2.90 0.40 6.05
N VAL A 81 3.61 0.46 7.17
CA VAL A 81 4.88 1.17 7.22
C VAL A 81 5.97 0.37 6.48
N SER A 82 6.59 1.00 5.48
CA SER A 82 7.67 0.42 4.69
C SER A 82 8.83 -0.04 5.59
N GLY A 83 9.21 -1.31 5.45
CA GLY A 83 10.27 -1.94 6.24
C GLY A 83 9.78 -2.56 7.56
N GLN A 84 8.51 -2.38 7.94
CA GLN A 84 7.89 -3.11 9.04
C GLN A 84 7.16 -4.35 8.54
N SER A 85 7.04 -5.35 9.41
CA SER A 85 6.23 -6.54 9.17
C SER A 85 4.77 -6.28 9.50
N GLY A 86 3.87 -6.82 8.70
CA GLY A 86 2.43 -6.65 8.88
C GLY A 86 1.87 -5.46 8.13
N TYR A 87 0.56 -5.36 8.20
CA TYR A 87 -0.30 -4.34 7.62
C TYR A 87 -1.59 -4.35 8.43
N TRP A 88 -2.38 -3.30 8.34
CA TRP A 88 -3.65 -3.22 9.05
C TRP A 88 -4.69 -2.43 8.27
N LEU A 89 -5.94 -2.62 8.63
CA LEU A 89 -7.04 -1.80 8.15
C LEU A 89 -6.88 -0.37 8.69
N ASP A 90 -6.87 0.59 7.78
CA ASP A 90 -6.81 2.02 8.06
C ASP A 90 -8.20 2.66 7.90
N GLU A 91 -8.80 2.51 6.72
CA GLU A 91 -10.08 3.16 6.42
C GLU A 91 -11.09 2.22 5.76
N LEU A 92 -12.37 2.49 5.97
CA LEU A 92 -13.48 1.94 5.20
C LEU A 92 -14.00 3.03 4.27
N HIS A 93 -14.15 2.73 2.98
CA HIS A 93 -14.78 3.64 2.02
C HIS A 93 -16.16 3.12 1.62
N VAL A 94 -17.19 3.89 1.98
CA VAL A 94 -18.58 3.66 1.58
C VAL A 94 -18.90 4.59 0.41
N ASN A 95 -19.12 4.02 -0.77
CA ASN A 95 -19.32 4.78 -2.02
C ASN A 95 -18.15 5.74 -2.35
N GLY A 96 -16.91 5.32 -2.06
CA GLY A 96 -15.72 6.12 -2.34
C GLY A 96 -15.51 7.30 -1.40
N GLN A 97 -16.13 7.29 -0.23
CA GLN A 97 -15.93 8.27 0.84
C GLN A 97 -15.68 7.54 2.15
N GLU A 98 -14.76 8.03 2.97
CA GLU A 98 -14.63 7.63 4.36
C GLU A 98 -15.88 8.11 5.13
N PRO A 99 -16.71 7.21 5.67
CA PRO A 99 -17.87 7.60 6.44
C PRO A 99 -17.46 7.92 7.88
N ASP A 100 -18.25 8.76 8.56
CA ASP A 100 -18.14 8.88 10.01
C ASP A 100 -18.53 7.54 10.67
N TRP A 101 -17.54 6.84 11.24
CA TRP A 101 -17.74 5.60 12.00
C TRP A 101 -17.23 5.77 13.44
N PRO A 102 -18.12 6.17 14.36
CA PRO A 102 -17.78 6.27 15.77
C PRO A 102 -17.29 4.93 16.33
N GLY A 103 -16.06 4.94 16.86
CA GLY A 103 -15.45 3.73 17.44
C GLY A 103 -14.94 2.74 16.40
N PHE A 104 -14.57 3.19 15.21
CA PHE A 104 -13.89 2.38 14.21
C PHE A 104 -12.74 1.58 14.84
N PRO A 105 -12.72 0.24 14.68
CA PRO A 105 -11.66 -0.56 15.24
C PRO A 105 -10.41 -0.43 14.37
N GLU A 106 -9.40 0.25 14.88
CA GLU A 106 -8.10 0.39 14.22
C GLU A 106 -7.30 -0.93 14.22
N ASN A 107 -6.26 -0.98 13.39
CA ASN A 107 -5.21 -2.01 13.45
C ASN A 107 -5.68 -3.46 13.17
N GLN A 108 -6.76 -3.64 12.42
CA GLN A 108 -7.35 -4.97 12.17
C GLN A 108 -6.61 -5.76 11.07
N ARG A 109 -6.41 -7.06 11.30
CA ARG A 109 -5.93 -8.02 10.29
C ARG A 109 -7.10 -8.62 9.52
N LYS A 110 -6.81 -9.24 8.36
CA LYS A 110 -7.82 -9.81 7.44
C LYS A 110 -8.99 -10.52 8.13
N GLU A 111 -8.72 -11.53 8.94
CA GLU A 111 -9.77 -12.32 9.61
C GLU A 111 -10.64 -11.48 10.55
N GLN A 112 -10.03 -10.49 11.20
CA GLN A 112 -10.73 -9.57 12.08
C GLN A 112 -11.57 -8.57 11.28
N VAL A 113 -11.08 -8.12 10.12
CA VAL A 113 -11.83 -7.29 9.17
C VAL A 113 -13.05 -8.04 8.64
N GLU A 114 -12.86 -9.27 8.14
CA GLU A 114 -13.96 -10.09 7.64
C GLU A 114 -15.01 -10.35 8.72
N LYS A 115 -14.58 -10.64 9.95
CA LYS A 115 -15.47 -10.78 11.10
C LYS A 115 -16.19 -9.47 11.45
N MET A 116 -15.47 -8.37 11.53
CA MET A 116 -16.02 -7.04 11.83
C MET A 116 -17.09 -6.66 10.81
N LEU A 117 -16.84 -6.90 9.52
CA LEU A 117 -17.79 -6.58 8.45
C LEU A 117 -19.05 -7.48 8.50
N ALA A 118 -18.89 -8.73 8.93
CA ALA A 118 -19.97 -9.72 8.98
C ALA A 118 -20.75 -9.75 10.30
N ASP A 119 -20.22 -9.17 11.38
CA ASP A 119 -20.87 -9.19 12.69
C ASP A 119 -21.98 -8.14 12.83
N GLY A 120 -22.75 -8.25 13.92
CA GLY A 120 -23.84 -7.34 14.24
C GLY A 120 -23.41 -6.03 14.93
N SER A 121 -22.12 -5.68 14.95
CA SER A 121 -21.68 -4.41 15.56
C SER A 121 -22.22 -3.21 14.77
N PRO A 122 -22.42 -2.04 15.42
CA PRO A 122 -22.86 -0.83 14.73
C PRO A 122 -21.96 -0.48 13.55
N LYS A 123 -22.58 -0.25 12.39
CA LYS A 123 -21.90 0.10 11.12
C LYS A 123 -22.22 1.55 10.74
N PRO A 124 -21.33 2.22 10.00
CA PRO A 124 -21.55 3.59 9.59
C PRO A 124 -22.71 3.66 8.58
N THR A 125 -23.27 4.86 8.46
CA THR A 125 -24.36 5.11 7.52
C THR A 125 -23.95 4.73 6.10
N GLY A 126 -24.81 4.01 5.40
CA GLY A 126 -24.57 3.59 4.01
C GLY A 126 -23.72 2.32 3.86
N PHE A 127 -23.23 1.72 4.94
CA PHE A 127 -22.48 0.45 4.89
C PHE A 127 -23.20 -0.64 4.08
N THR A 128 -24.51 -0.81 4.32
CA THR A 128 -25.35 -1.80 3.62
C THR A 128 -25.51 -1.52 2.12
N ASN A 129 -25.17 -0.32 1.65
CA ASN A 129 -25.19 0.01 0.22
C ASN A 129 -23.97 -0.58 -0.50
N CYS A 130 -22.82 -0.69 0.19
CA CYS A 130 -21.61 -1.30 -0.36
C CYS A 130 -21.48 -2.78 0.01
N TYR A 131 -21.79 -3.18 1.25
CA TYR A 131 -21.57 -4.54 1.74
C TYR A 131 -22.69 -5.49 1.30
N LYS A 132 -22.35 -6.39 0.38
CA LYS A 132 -23.24 -7.40 -0.22
C LYS A 132 -22.79 -8.79 0.22
N PRO A 133 -23.37 -9.36 1.30
CA PRO A 133 -22.95 -10.64 1.88
C PRO A 133 -22.99 -11.80 0.88
#